data_AF-A0A6P0XY20-F1
#
_entry.id   AF-A0A6P0XY20-F1
#
_cell.length_a   1.000
_cell.length_b   1.000
_cell.length_c   1.000
_cell.angle_alpha   90.00
_cell.angle_beta   90.00
_cell.angle_gamma   90.00
#
_symmetry.space_group_name_H-M   'P 1'
#
loop_
_entity.id
_entity.type
_entity.pdbx_description
1 polymer ?
#
loop_
_entity_poly.entity_id
_entity_poly.type
_entity_poly.pdbx_seq_one_letter_code
_entity_poly.pdbx_strand_id
1 'polypeptide(L)'
;PGTLGLIEKAAPTLAAAYEISRAVSVPVLCASGISNVTATLAVAAGAAGVGVGSAINRLNDEVAMIAAVRSLVEALASVRHVKVDAMSV
;
A
#
# COMPACT_ATOMS: atom_id res chain seq x y z
N PRO A 1 7.49 6.16 -14.33
CA PRO A 1 7.83 4.72 -14.31
C PRO A 1 6.64 3.89 -14.76
N GLY A 2 6.86 2.82 -15.54
CA GLY A 2 5.82 1.82 -15.80
C GLY A 2 5.62 0.89 -14.59
N THR A 3 4.69 -0.07 -14.71
CA THR A 3 4.35 -1.05 -13.66
C THR A 3 5.56 -1.77 -13.09
N LEU A 4 6.47 -2.25 -13.94
CA LEU A 4 7.70 -2.93 -13.51
C LEU A 4 8.53 -2.06 -12.56
N GLY A 5 8.83 -0.82 -12.96
CA GLY A 5 9.64 0.10 -12.13
C GLY A 5 8.94 0.52 -10.83
N LEU A 6 7.60 0.53 -10.80
CA LEU A 6 6.85 0.74 -9.56
C LEU A 6 7.03 -0.45 -8.61
N ILE A 7 6.93 -1.69 -9.12
CA ILE A 7 7.11 -2.92 -8.35
C ILE A 7 8.55 -3.03 -7.84
N GLU A 8 9.55 -2.82 -8.70
CA GLU A 8 10.98 -2.87 -8.32
C GLU A 8 11.30 -1.87 -7.21
N LYS A 9 10.75 -0.66 -7.28
CA LYS A 9 10.92 0.36 -6.24
C LYS A 9 10.28 -0.07 -4.91
N ALA A 10 9.16 -0.79 -4.94
CA ALA A 10 8.44 -1.24 -3.75
C ALA A 10 8.97 -2.57 -3.18
N ALA A 11 9.66 -3.39 -3.99
CA ALA A 11 10.11 -4.73 -3.65
C ALA A 11 10.77 -4.87 -2.26
N PRO A 12 11.78 -4.05 -1.88
CA PRO A 12 12.41 -4.20 -0.56
C PRO A 12 11.44 -3.91 0.59
N THR A 13 10.54 -2.94 0.44
CA THR A 13 9.56 -2.60 1.47
C THR A 13 8.45 -3.64 1.57
N LEU A 14 8.00 -4.21 0.45
CA LEU A 14 7.02 -5.29 0.43
C LEU A 14 7.55 -6.54 1.15
N ALA A 15 8.82 -6.92 0.89
CA ALA A 15 9.46 -8.01 1.58
C ALA A 15 9.57 -7.75 3.10
N ALA A 16 9.97 -6.53 3.49
CA ALA A 16 10.02 -6.15 4.89
C ALA A 16 8.62 -6.18 5.56
N ALA A 17 7.59 -5.69 4.89
CA ALA A 17 6.22 -5.72 5.40
C ALA A 17 5.73 -7.16 5.61
N TYR A 18 6.07 -8.07 4.69
CA TYR A 18 5.75 -9.49 4.81
C TYR A 18 6.39 -10.16 6.01
N GLU A 19 7.68 -9.93 6.23
CA GLU A 19 8.38 -10.52 7.37
C GLU A 19 7.93 -9.89 8.70
N ILE A 20 7.84 -8.55 8.77
CA ILE A 20 7.50 -7.85 10.02
C ILE A 20 6.06 -8.15 10.43
N SER A 21 5.10 -8.13 9.50
CA SER A 21 3.67 -8.39 9.82
C SER A 21 3.42 -9.76 10.43
N ARG A 22 4.33 -10.73 10.21
CA ARG A 22 4.28 -12.08 10.80
C ARG A 22 5.07 -12.20 12.10
N ALA A 23 5.99 -11.29 12.35
CA ALA A 23 6.85 -11.29 13.53
C ALA A 23 6.27 -10.49 14.71
N VAL A 24 5.30 -9.60 14.46
CA VAL A 24 4.73 -8.71 15.48
C VAL A 24 3.21 -8.82 15.57
N SER A 25 2.65 -8.52 16.75
CA SER A 25 1.20 -8.49 16.99
C SER A 25 0.56 -7.12 16.75
N VAL A 26 1.35 -6.08 16.48
CA VAL A 26 0.85 -4.73 16.21
C VAL A 26 0.68 -4.49 14.70
N PRO A 27 -0.27 -3.64 14.28
CA PRO A 27 -0.46 -3.32 12.87
C PRO A 27 0.80 -2.74 12.23
N VAL A 28 1.20 -3.30 11.08
CA VAL A 28 2.35 -2.82 10.29
C VAL A 28 1.86 -1.98 9.11
N LEU A 29 2.55 -0.87 8.87
CA LEU A 29 2.24 0.05 7.78
C LEU A 29 3.38 0.03 6.76
N CYS A 30 3.06 -0.20 5.49
CA CYS A 30 4.04 -0.26 4.41
C CYS A 30 4.14 1.11 3.71
N ALA A 31 5.34 1.67 3.60
CA ALA A 31 5.56 2.99 3.01
C ALA A 31 6.86 2.98 2.20
N SER A 32 6.98 3.88 1.23
CA SER A 32 8.02 3.89 0.17
C SER A 32 7.66 3.01 -1.03
N GLY A 33 7.78 3.57 -2.23
CA GLY A 33 7.42 2.88 -3.47
C GLY A 33 5.92 2.61 -3.64
N ILE A 34 5.06 3.07 -2.73
CA ILE A 34 3.61 2.87 -2.81
C ILE A 34 3.00 3.76 -3.89
N SER A 35 2.17 3.13 -4.72
CA SER A 35 1.38 3.69 -5.81
C SER A 35 0.04 2.94 -5.88
N ASN A 36 -0.85 3.31 -6.80
CA ASN A 36 -2.08 2.55 -7.06
C ASN A 36 -1.81 1.08 -7.44
N VAL A 37 -0.68 0.77 -8.08
CA VAL A 37 -0.26 -0.60 -8.42
C VAL A 37 0.22 -1.37 -7.19
N THR A 38 1.06 -0.75 -6.36
CA THR A 38 1.79 -1.44 -5.27
C THR A 38 1.07 -1.38 -3.92
N ALA A 39 0.05 -0.53 -3.77
CA ALA A 39 -0.76 -0.44 -2.56
C ALA A 39 -1.50 -1.77 -2.26
N THR A 40 -2.06 -2.42 -3.28
CA THR A 40 -2.72 -3.72 -3.13
C THR A 40 -1.73 -4.83 -2.78
N LEU A 41 -0.53 -4.79 -3.38
CA LEU A 41 0.56 -5.72 -3.05
C LEU A 41 1.01 -5.58 -1.59
N ALA A 42 1.07 -4.36 -1.06
CA ALA A 42 1.43 -4.13 0.33
C ALA A 42 0.40 -4.70 1.31
N VAL A 43 -0.89 -4.55 1.01
CA VAL A 43 -1.96 -5.19 1.80
C VAL A 43 -1.87 -6.71 1.70
N ALA A 44 -1.65 -7.25 0.50
CA ALA A 44 -1.47 -8.69 0.29
C ALA A 44 -0.23 -9.24 1.02
N ALA A 45 0.81 -8.43 1.17
CA ALA A 45 1.99 -8.75 1.96
C ALA A 45 1.74 -8.75 3.47
N GLY A 46 0.56 -8.34 3.96
CA GLY A 46 0.23 -8.33 5.39
C GLY A 46 0.30 -6.95 6.05
N ALA A 47 0.47 -5.87 5.28
CA ALA A 47 0.36 -4.53 5.82
C ALA A 47 -1.11 -4.21 6.16
N ALA A 48 -1.33 -3.65 7.36
CA ALA A 48 -2.64 -3.14 7.79
C ALA A 48 -3.00 -1.80 7.12
N GLY A 49 -2.01 -1.11 6.51
CA GLY A 49 -2.21 0.14 5.80
C GLY A 49 -0.97 0.54 4.98
N VAL A 50 -1.11 1.60 4.20
CA VAL A 50 -0.04 2.09 3.31
C VAL A 50 0.20 3.60 3.39
N GLY A 51 1.46 4.02 3.30
CA GLY A 51 1.88 5.41 3.26
C GLY A 51 2.11 5.91 1.83
N VAL A 52 1.32 6.89 1.39
CA VAL A 52 1.24 7.34 -0.02
C VAL A 52 1.75 8.77 -0.27
N GLY A 53 2.38 9.40 0.72
CA GLY A 53 2.76 10.82 0.67
C GLY A 53 3.48 11.23 -0.61
N SER A 54 4.59 10.57 -0.95
CA SER A 54 5.38 10.91 -2.16
C SER A 54 4.68 10.65 -3.49
N ALA A 55 3.63 9.82 -3.51
CA ALA A 55 2.83 9.56 -4.70
C ALA A 55 1.78 10.67 -4.95
N ILE A 56 1.52 11.49 -3.94
CA ILE A 56 0.50 12.56 -3.97
C ILE A 56 1.17 13.92 -3.92
N ASN A 57 1.99 14.19 -2.89
CA ASN A 57 2.54 15.53 -2.60
C ASN A 57 3.64 16.02 -3.54
N ARG A 58 3.99 15.23 -4.58
CA ARG A 58 4.97 15.58 -5.62
C ARG A 58 4.32 15.84 -6.99
N LEU A 59 3.00 15.86 -7.05
CA LEU A 59 2.26 16.22 -8.26
C LEU A 59 2.20 17.75 -8.40
N ASN A 60 1.97 18.23 -9.61
CA ASN A 60 2.12 19.64 -9.95
C ASN A 60 0.90 20.50 -9.58
N ASP A 61 -0.25 19.89 -9.34
CA ASP A 61 -1.52 20.58 -9.10
C ASP A 61 -2.49 19.74 -8.26
N GLU A 62 -3.46 20.41 -7.65
CA GLU A 62 -4.43 19.80 -6.74
C GLU A 62 -5.36 18.81 -7.44
N VAL A 63 -5.69 19.02 -8.72
CA VAL A 63 -6.57 18.11 -9.47
C VAL A 63 -5.86 16.78 -9.69
N ALA A 64 -4.58 16.81 -10.05
CA ALA A 64 -3.73 15.61 -10.13
C ALA A 64 -3.62 14.90 -8.78
N MET A 65 -3.46 15.65 -7.69
CA MET A 65 -3.45 15.08 -6.34
C MET A 65 -4.75 14.37 -5.99
N ILE A 66 -5.90 14.99 -6.27
CA ILE A 66 -7.22 14.40 -6.03
C ILE A 66 -7.41 13.14 -6.89
N ALA A 67 -7.02 13.19 -8.16
CA ALA A 67 -7.10 12.04 -9.06
C ALA A 67 -6.24 10.86 -8.55
N ALA A 68 -5.01 11.13 -8.09
CA ALA A 68 -4.13 10.12 -7.51
C ALA A 68 -4.71 9.51 -6.23
N VAL A 69 -5.30 10.33 -5.35
CA VAL A 69 -5.99 9.84 -4.15
C VAL A 69 -7.17 8.95 -4.53
N ARG A 70 -8.02 9.36 -5.48
CA ARG A 70 -9.14 8.54 -5.95
C ARG A 70 -8.69 7.20 -6.52
N SER A 71 -7.67 7.20 -7.37
CA SER A 71 -7.12 5.97 -7.95
C SER A 71 -6.57 5.01 -6.88
N LEU A 72 -5.91 5.55 -5.84
CA LEU A 72 -5.44 4.76 -4.70
C LEU A 72 -6.59 4.16 -3.89
N VAL A 73 -7.64 4.93 -3.62
CA VAL A 73 -8.83 4.47 -2.87
C VAL A 73 -9.55 3.37 -3.64
N GLU A 74 -9.71 3.52 -4.96
CA GLU A 74 -10.32 2.52 -5.84
C GLU A 74 -9.49 1.22 -5.87
N ALA A 75 -8.17 1.32 -6.01
CA ALA A 75 -7.28 0.17 -5.96
C ALA A 75 -7.41 -0.58 -4.63
N LEU A 76 -7.41 0.14 -3.50
CA LEU A 76 -7.54 -0.47 -2.16
C LEU A 76 -8.94 -1.03 -1.89
N ALA A 77 -9.99 -0.55 -2.57
CA ALA A 77 -11.32 -1.14 -2.47
C ALA A 77 -11.35 -2.59 -3.01
N SER A 78 -10.52 -2.91 -4.00
CA SER A 78 -10.44 -4.25 -4.61
C SER A 78 -9.88 -5.35 -3.70
N VAL A 79 -9.12 -4.99 -2.67
CA VAL A 79 -8.45 -5.93 -1.74
C VAL A 79 -9.13 -6.01 -0.37
N ARG A 80 -10.22 -5.28 -0.16
CA ARG A 80 -11.00 -5.27 1.09
C ARG A 80 -11.88 -6.53 1.23
N HIS A 81 -11.22 -7.68 1.31
CA HIS A 81 -11.81 -8.98 1.69
C HIS A 81 -10.83 -9.77 2.57
N VAL A 82 -10.40 -9.19 3.69
CA VAL A 82 -9.83 -9.98 4.79
C VAL A 82 -10.55 -9.57 6.06
N LYS A 83 -11.43 -10.45 6.54
CA LYS A 83 -12.11 -10.31 7.82
C LYS A 83 -11.08 -10.17 8.94
N VAL A 84 -11.23 -9.15 9.77
CA VAL A 84 -10.60 -9.07 11.10
C VAL A 84 -11.31 -10.02 12.10
N ASP A 85 -12.38 -10.70 11.67
CA ASP A 85 -13.19 -11.60 12.50
C ASP A 85 -12.58 -13.00 12.74
N ALA A 86 -11.30 -13.23 12.42
CA ALA A 86 -10.61 -14.50 12.68
C ALA A 86 -9.65 -14.44 13.88
N MET A 87 -9.72 -13.38 14.69
CA MET A 87 -9.08 -13.33 16.00
C MET A 87 -10.17 -13.28 17.08
N SER A 88 -11.01 -14.32 17.08
CA SER A 88 -11.82 -14.65 18.26
C SER A 88 -10.85 -15.05 19.38
N VAL A 89 -10.80 -14.22 20.42
CA VAL A 89 -10.43 -14.65 21.77
C VAL A 89 -11.45 -15.68 22.24
#